data_AF-A0A6F8WZH3-F1
#
_entry.id   AF-A0A6F8WZH3-F1
#
_cell.length_a   1.000
_cell.length_b   1.000
_cell.length_c   1.000
_cell.angle_alpha   90.00
_cell.angle_beta   90.00
_cell.angle_gamma   90.00
#
_symmetry.space_group_name_H-M   'P 1'
#
loop_
_entity.id
_entity.type
_entity.pdbx_description
1 polymer ?
#
loop_
_entity_poly.entity_id
_entity_poly.type
_entity_poly.pdbx_seq_one_letter_code
_entity_poly.pdbx_strand_id
1 'polypeptide(L)' 'YCGPKTTLFFPWNNGLKVEDIESYYDNYKFEDGHRFYDWKHAETGAEVLKAQHPEFEVWNQGTHGKAGVACA' A
#
# COMPACT_ATOMS: atom_id res chain seq x y z
N TYR A 1 -9.47 -5.95 3.44
CA TYR A 1 -10.40 -4.86 3.13
C TYR A 1 -10.55 -4.00 4.37
N CYS A 2 -9.80 -2.91 4.45
CA CYS A 2 -9.90 -1.91 5.52
C CYS A 2 -9.91 -0.54 4.84
N GLY A 3 -10.99 0.23 5.01
CA GLY A 3 -11.18 1.54 4.38
C GLY A 3 -12.59 1.71 3.82
N PRO A 4 -13.58 2.20 4.61
CA PRO A 4 -14.97 2.32 4.17
C PRO A 4 -15.23 3.46 3.17
N LYS A 5 -14.21 4.24 2.80
CA LYS A 5 -14.36 5.52 2.08
C LYS A 5 -13.93 5.49 0.61
N THR A 6 -13.53 4.32 0.08
CA THR A 6 -13.02 4.22 -1.28
C THR A 6 -13.25 2.83 -1.86
N THR A 7 -13.31 2.76 -3.19
CA THR A 7 -13.24 1.48 -3.92
C THR A 7 -11.85 0.87 -3.72
N LEU A 8 -11.76 -0.46 -3.76
CA LEU A 8 -10.49 -1.18 -3.72
C LEU A 8 -9.57 -0.68 -4.85
N PHE A 9 -8.35 -0.30 -4.48
CA PHE A 9 -7.31 0.11 -5.42
C PHE A 9 -5.97 -0.51 -5.02
N PHE A 10 -5.05 -0.62 -5.98
CA PHE A 10 -3.67 -0.98 -5.73
C PHE A 10 -2.81 0.28 -5.70
N PRO A 11 -1.98 0.51 -4.66
CA PRO A 11 -1.23 1.74 -4.48
C PRO A 11 0.04 1.82 -5.34
N TRP A 12 -0.04 1.41 -6.61
CA TRP A 12 1.14 1.22 -7.48
C TRP A 12 1.45 2.42 -8.38
N ASN A 13 0.76 3.55 -8.18
CA ASN A 13 0.88 4.75 -9.03
C ASN A 13 2.31 5.29 -9.09
N ASN A 14 3.08 5.13 -8.01
CA ASN A 14 4.46 5.61 -7.91
C ASN A 14 5.50 4.49 -8.11
N GLY A 15 5.07 3.23 -8.16
CA GLY A 15 5.95 2.07 -8.20
C GLY A 15 5.48 0.94 -7.27
N LEU A 16 6.31 -0.10 -7.16
CA LEU A 16 6.03 -1.31 -6.39
C LEU A 16 6.89 -1.43 -5.12
N LYS A 17 7.81 -0.48 -4.89
CA LYS A 17 8.61 -0.48 -3.67
C LYS A 17 7.81 0.05 -2.50
N VAL A 18 8.24 -0.29 -1.29
CA VAL A 18 7.57 0.17 -0.08
C VAL A 18 7.58 1.70 0.02
N GLU A 19 8.67 2.34 -0.39
CA GLU A 19 8.80 3.81 -0.35
C GLU A 19 7.86 4.50 -1.34
N ASP A 20 7.65 3.88 -2.51
CA ASP A 20 6.75 4.40 -3.55
C ASP A 20 5.29 4.32 -3.08
N ILE A 21 4.93 3.19 -2.47
CA ILE A 21 3.60 2.91 -1.93
C ILE A 21 3.31 3.82 -0.72
N GLU A 22 4.26 3.98 0.20
CA GLU A 22 4.15 4.90 1.33
C GLU A 22 3.96 6.35 0.86
N SER A 23 4.77 6.78 -0.12
CA SER A 23 4.64 8.12 -0.71
C SER A 23 3.27 8.33 -1.38
N TYR A 24 2.71 7.29 -2.01
CA TYR A 24 1.37 7.38 -2.58
C TYR A 24 0.33 7.61 -1.48
N TYR A 25 0.34 6.81 -0.42
CA TYR A 25 -0.61 6.98 0.70
C TYR A 25 -0.45 8.31 1.42
N ASP A 26 0.78 8.82 1.53
CA ASP A 26 1.04 10.11 2.17
C ASP A 26 0.47 11.30 1.39
N ASN A 27 0.48 11.21 0.08
CA ASN A 27 -0.06 12.24 -0.80
C ASN A 27 -1.55 12.05 -1.10
N TYR A 28 -2.09 10.84 -0.90
CA TYR A 28 -3.50 10.56 -1.11
C TYR A 28 -4.36 11.23 -0.05
N LYS A 29 -5.28 12.08 -0.49
CA LYS A 29 -6.26 12.76 0.37
C LYS A 29 -7.67 12.36 -0.03
N PHE A 30 -8.48 12.03 0.97
CA PHE A 30 -9.92 11.87 0.79
C PHE A 30 -10.59 13.23 0.55
N GLU A 31 -11.85 13.21 0.09
CA GLU A 31 -12.64 14.42 -0.15
C GLU A 31 -12.84 15.26 1.13
N ASP A 32 -12.75 14.64 2.31
CA ASP A 32 -12.80 15.30 3.60
C ASP A 32 -11.47 15.98 4.00
N GLY A 33 -10.44 15.92 3.14
CA GLY A 33 -9.15 16.58 3.32
C GLY A 33 -8.13 15.79 4.16
N HIS A 34 -8.52 14.65 4.74
CA HIS A 34 -7.62 13.80 5.51
C HIS A 34 -6.75 12.94 4.61
N ARG A 35 -5.50 12.70 5.05
CA ARG A 35 -4.58 11.73 4.45
C ARG A 35 -5.17 10.32 4.56
N PHE A 36 -4.81 9.43 3.64
CA PHE A 36 -5.16 8.03 3.77
C PHE A 36 -4.53 7.41 5.04
N TYR A 37 -5.36 6.77 5.86
CA TYR A 37 -4.93 5.87 6.93
C TYR A 37 -6.00 4.79 7.11
N ASP A 38 -5.59 3.56 7.44
CA ASP A 38 -6.52 2.44 7.61
C ASP A 38 -7.23 2.53 8.96
N TRP A 39 -6.51 2.83 10.04
CA TRP A 39 -7.07 3.08 11.36
C TRP A 39 -6.16 3.97 12.21
N LYS A 40 -6.74 4.55 13.26
CA LYS A 40 -6.00 5.26 14.30
C LYS A 40 -5.69 4.28 15.44
N HIS A 41 -4.41 4.13 15.77
CA HIS A 41 -3.97 3.27 16.87
C HIS A 41 -4.55 3.77 18.20
N ALA A 42 -5.19 2.89 18.97
CA ALA A 42 -5.96 3.28 20.16
C ALA A 42 -5.07 3.88 21.28
N GLU A 43 -3.87 3.33 21.47
CA GLU A 43 -2.97 3.77 22.55
C GLU A 43 -2.13 4.99 22.18
N THR A 44 -1.44 4.93 21.04
CA THR A 44 -0.50 5.99 20.60
C THR A 44 -1.19 7.11 19.82
N GLY A 45 -2.42 6.89 19.34
CA GLY A 45 -3.10 7.84 18.46
C GLY A 45 -2.48 7.94 17.06
N ALA A 46 -1.51 7.09 16.71
CA ALA A 46 -0.87 7.10 15.39
C ALA A 46 -1.84 6.71 14.28
N GLU A 47 -1.76 7.38 13.13
CA GLU A 47 -2.47 7.01 11.92
C GLU A 47 -1.69 5.93 11.18
N VAL A 48 -2.23 4.71 11.11
CA VAL A 48 -1.48 3.52 10.66
C VAL A 48 -1.99 3.03 9.31
N LEU A 49 -1.04 2.58 8.48
CA LEU A 49 -1.29 1.87 7.22
C LEU A 49 -1.21 0.35 7.44
N LYS A 50 -2.17 -0.41 6.92
CA LYS A 50 -2.16 -1.87 6.95
C LYS A 50 -1.52 -2.39 5.67
N ALA A 51 -0.42 -3.14 5.77
CA ALA A 51 0.03 -3.97 4.64
C ALA A 51 -0.83 -5.23 4.51
N GLN A 52 -1.14 -5.66 3.28
CA GLN A 52 -1.82 -6.92 2.99
C GLN A 52 -1.08 -7.68 1.90
N HIS A 53 -0.64 -8.90 2.26
CA HIS A 53 -0.11 -9.94 1.37
C HIS A 53 0.47 -9.40 0.03
N PRO A 54 1.62 -8.70 0.10
CA PRO A 54 2.21 -8.04 -1.06
C PRO A 54 3.06 -9.02 -1.88
N GLU A 55 2.52 -10.22 -2.19
CA GLU A 55 3.33 -11.26 -2.84
C GLU A 55 3.80 -10.83 -4.23
N PHE A 56 2.97 -10.13 -5.00
CA PHE A 56 3.34 -9.67 -6.33
C PHE A 56 4.44 -8.61 -6.27
N GLU A 57 4.29 -7.62 -5.39
CA GLU A 57 5.25 -6.54 -5.19
C GLU A 57 6.60 -7.07 -4.72
N VAL A 58 6.59 -8.05 -3.79
CA VAL A 58 7.81 -8.69 -3.28
C VAL A 58 8.44 -9.61 -4.32
N TRP A 59 7.66 -10.44 -5.00
CA TRP A 59 8.15 -11.33 -6.06
C TRP A 59 8.82 -10.56 -7.20
N ASN A 60 8.21 -9.46 -7.65
CA ASN A 60 8.68 -8.68 -8.78
C ASN A 60 10.08 -8.08 -8.55
N GLN A 61 10.47 -7.91 -7.28
CA GLN A 61 11.77 -7.38 -6.88
C GLN A 61 12.83 -8.47 -6.62
N GLY A 62 12.40 -9.72 -6.47
CA GLY A 62 13.25 -10.87 -6.19
C GLY A 62 14.01 -11.40 -7.41
N THR A 63 15.03 -12.24 -7.17
CA THR A 63 15.86 -12.83 -8.23
C THR A 63 15.05 -13.67 -9.22
N HIS A 64 14.04 -14.41 -8.74
CA HIS A 64 13.16 -15.19 -9.60
C HIS A 64 12.36 -14.31 -10.57
N GLY A 65 11.69 -13.26 -10.06
CA GLY A 65 10.96 -12.31 -10.89
C GLY A 65 11.89 -11.60 -11.90
N LYS A 66 13.08 -11.18 -11.46
CA LYS A 66 14.11 -10.58 -12.34
C LYS A 66 14.61 -11.52 -13.45
N ALA A 67 14.62 -12.83 -13.18
CA ALA A 67 14.99 -13.86 -14.14
C ALA A 67 13.82 -14.33 -15.02
N GLY A 68 12.63 -13.71 -14.89
CA GLY A 68 11.44 -14.07 -15.67
C GLY A 68 10.73 -15.33 -15.20
N VAL A 69 11.06 -15.86 -14.02
CA VAL A 69 10.38 -17.03 -13.44
C VAL A 69 9.04 -16.59 -12.87
N ALA A 70 7.96 -17.02 -13.51
CA ALA A 70 6.59 -16.70 -13.15
C ALA A 70 6.10 -17.52 -11.94
N CYS A 71 4.92 -17.15 -11.42
CA CYS A 71 4.28 -17.81 -10.29
C CYS A 71 3.69 -19.20 -10.61
N ALA A 72 3.45 -19.49 -11.90
CA ALA A 72 2.71 -20.65 -12.40
C ALA A 72 3.53 -21.95 -12.42
#